data_AF-A0A5H2XTB2-F1
#
_entry.id   AF-A0A5H2XTB2-F1
#
_cell.length_a   1.000
_cell.length_b   1.000
_cell.length_c   1.000
_cell.angle_alpha   90.00
_cell.angle_beta   90.00
_cell.angle_gamma   90.00
#
_symmetry.space_group_name_H-M   'P 1'
#
loop_
_entity.id
_entity.type
_entity.pdbx_description
1 polymer ?
#
loop_
_entity_poly.entity_id
_entity_poly.type
_entity_poly.pdbx_seq_one_letter_code
_entity_poly.pdbx_strand_id
1 'polypeptide(L)'
;TSRRAEKKCTQQAKPEGSIIEAWVQYESLTFCGMYLKDVETVFNRPQRNNDGGMRNEKLSVFAQSARPFGDPGRGESFSRNDMEVAHWFVLNNCDEIMAYLDEHEQMMKREHPSHLVARKHRELFPQWFLDSVNKLKSSNSPTYSDELYNLAFGPIRAELFSGCNVNGVKFLGAARDDKLCTQNSGVHVPGGGESTDIDFYGKLTTVVQLLYKDRYQVIMFKCRWFDTNPNRAAVLKSTMEYCL
;
A
#
# COMPACT_ATOMS: atom_id res chain seq x y z
N THR A 1 -3.98 0.42 -38.04
CA THR A 1 -5.15 -0.38 -38.41
C THR A 1 -4.79 -1.75 -38.99
N SER A 2 -3.76 -1.91 -39.84
CA SER A 2 -3.46 -3.23 -40.47
C SER A 2 -2.97 -4.34 -39.51
N ARG A 3 -2.11 -4.04 -38.54
CA ARG A 3 -1.53 -5.07 -37.63
C ARG A 3 -2.54 -5.81 -36.73
N ARG A 4 -3.75 -5.27 -36.54
CA ARG A 4 -4.80 -5.91 -35.71
C ARG A 4 -5.67 -6.87 -36.53
N ALA A 5 -5.72 -6.72 -37.85
CA ALA A 5 -6.47 -7.57 -38.77
C ALA A 5 -5.71 -8.86 -39.11
N GLU A 6 -4.39 -8.79 -39.29
CA GLU A 6 -3.54 -9.96 -39.60
C GLU A 6 -3.61 -11.05 -38.52
N LYS A 7 -3.79 -10.68 -37.25
CA LYS A 7 -3.89 -11.62 -36.12
C LYS A 7 -5.22 -12.40 -36.05
N LYS A 8 -6.25 -12.01 -36.82
CA LYS A 8 -7.59 -12.62 -36.80
C LYS A 8 -7.88 -13.53 -37.99
N CYS A 9 -6.98 -13.61 -38.97
CA CYS A 9 -7.15 -14.48 -40.14
C CYS A 9 -6.83 -15.94 -39.76
N THR A 10 -7.87 -16.72 -39.45
CA THR A 10 -7.73 -18.15 -39.09
C THR A 10 -7.73 -19.06 -40.31
N GLN A 11 -8.24 -18.59 -41.46
CA GLN A 11 -8.30 -19.37 -42.69
C GLN A 11 -7.58 -18.67 -43.85
N GLN A 12 -6.37 -19.16 -44.19
CA GLN A 12 -5.54 -18.59 -45.25
C GLN A 12 -6.11 -18.76 -46.67
N ALA A 13 -7.09 -19.65 -46.87
CA ALA A 13 -7.67 -19.92 -48.18
C ALA A 13 -8.66 -18.83 -48.66
N LYS A 14 -9.22 -18.03 -47.74
CA LYS A 14 -10.15 -16.91 -48.04
C LYS A 14 -9.96 -15.78 -47.02
N PRO A 15 -8.84 -15.05 -47.09
CA PRO A 15 -8.45 -14.11 -46.06
C PRO A 15 -9.45 -12.95 -45.89
N GLU A 16 -10.03 -12.45 -46.98
CA GLU A 16 -11.00 -11.35 -46.91
C GLU A 16 -12.31 -11.77 -46.22
N GLY A 17 -12.81 -12.96 -46.54
CA GLY A 17 -14.02 -13.52 -45.91
C GLY A 17 -13.83 -13.78 -44.42
N SER A 18 -12.69 -14.35 -44.04
CA SER A 18 -12.33 -14.60 -42.63
C SER A 18 -12.19 -13.30 -41.83
N ILE A 19 -11.65 -12.24 -42.43
CA ILE A 19 -11.55 -10.91 -41.79
C ILE A 19 -12.94 -10.32 -41.56
N ILE A 20 -13.81 -10.33 -42.58
CA ILE A 20 -15.17 -9.78 -42.48
C ILE A 20 -15.97 -10.52 -41.40
N GLU A 21 -15.92 -11.84 -41.38
CA GLU A 21 -16.61 -12.66 -40.37
C GLU A 21 -16.13 -12.32 -38.94
N ALA A 22 -14.82 -12.20 -38.75
CA ALA A 22 -14.24 -11.85 -37.45
C ALA A 22 -14.59 -10.41 -37.00
N TRP A 23 -14.87 -9.51 -37.95
CA TRP A 23 -15.37 -8.17 -37.66
C TRP A 23 -16.85 -8.19 -37.26
N VAL A 24 -17.70 -8.90 -38.00
CA VAL A 24 -19.13 -9.04 -37.68
C VAL A 24 -19.33 -9.67 -36.31
N GLN A 25 -18.57 -10.72 -35.99
CA GLN A 25 -18.58 -11.34 -34.66
C GLN A 25 -18.11 -10.36 -33.57
N TYR A 26 -17.06 -9.59 -33.83
CA TYR A 26 -16.54 -8.62 -32.88
C TYR A 26 -17.54 -7.49 -32.59
N GLU A 27 -18.18 -6.92 -33.62
CA GLU A 27 -19.19 -5.87 -33.46
C GLU A 27 -20.44 -6.39 -32.76
N SER A 28 -20.90 -7.60 -33.13
CA SER A 28 -22.06 -8.23 -32.49
C SER A 28 -21.82 -8.50 -31.00
N LEU A 29 -20.67 -9.05 -30.62
CA LEU A 29 -20.30 -9.28 -29.23
C LEU A 29 -20.07 -7.97 -28.47
N THR A 30 -19.52 -6.96 -29.14
CA THR A 30 -19.33 -5.61 -28.57
C THR A 30 -20.68 -4.97 -28.25
N PHE A 31 -21.61 -4.99 -29.20
CA PHE A 31 -22.96 -4.45 -29.04
C PHE A 31 -23.72 -5.19 -27.93
N CYS A 32 -23.76 -6.53 -27.96
CA CYS A 32 -24.38 -7.31 -26.89
C CYS A 32 -23.73 -7.04 -25.52
N GLY A 33 -22.41 -6.89 -25.48
CA GLY A 33 -21.67 -6.61 -24.26
C GLY A 33 -22.01 -5.26 -23.59
N MET A 34 -22.55 -4.29 -24.33
CA MET A 34 -23.02 -3.02 -23.76
C MET A 34 -24.31 -3.16 -22.94
N TYR A 35 -25.09 -4.22 -23.18
CA TYR A 35 -26.39 -4.44 -22.50
C TYR A 35 -26.34 -5.55 -21.44
N LEU A 36 -25.29 -6.37 -21.43
CA LEU A 36 -25.08 -7.43 -20.43
C LEU A 36 -24.33 -6.86 -19.22
N LYS A 37 -25.08 -6.42 -18.20
CA LYS A 37 -24.50 -5.86 -16.96
C LYS A 37 -24.01 -6.93 -15.98
N ASP A 38 -24.58 -8.12 -16.02
CA ASP A 38 -24.31 -9.20 -15.05
C ASP A 38 -23.29 -10.24 -15.56
N VAL A 39 -22.70 -10.01 -16.73
CA VAL A 39 -21.70 -10.91 -17.35
C VAL A 39 -20.43 -10.12 -17.59
N GLU A 40 -19.26 -10.72 -17.33
CA GLU A 40 -17.97 -10.08 -17.62
C GLU A 40 -17.78 -9.92 -19.14
N THR A 41 -17.57 -8.68 -19.58
CA THR A 41 -17.37 -8.25 -20.98
C THR A 41 -16.09 -7.42 -21.07
N VAL A 42 -15.64 -7.12 -22.28
CA VAL A 42 -14.46 -6.24 -22.48
C VAL A 42 -14.66 -4.85 -21.86
N PHE A 43 -15.91 -4.40 -21.64
CA PHE A 43 -16.23 -3.07 -21.14
C PHE A 43 -16.34 -2.99 -19.62
N ASN A 44 -16.82 -4.05 -18.96
CA ASN A 44 -17.02 -4.06 -17.51
C ASN A 44 -15.98 -4.92 -16.76
N ARG A 45 -15.12 -5.65 -17.50
CA ARG A 45 -14.02 -6.43 -16.94
C ARG A 45 -13.10 -5.51 -16.13
N PRO A 46 -12.85 -5.82 -14.85
CA PRO A 46 -11.91 -5.06 -14.04
C PRO A 46 -10.53 -5.03 -14.69
N GLN A 47 -9.80 -3.93 -14.50
CA GLN A 47 -8.42 -3.85 -14.96
C GLN A 47 -7.59 -5.03 -14.44
N ARG A 48 -6.61 -5.46 -15.23
CA ARG A 48 -5.77 -6.64 -14.92
C ARG A 48 -5.11 -6.54 -13.55
N ASN A 49 -4.76 -5.32 -13.13
CA ASN A 49 -4.18 -5.01 -11.82
C ASN A 49 -5.19 -4.25 -10.95
N ASN A 50 -6.42 -4.75 -10.84
CA ASN A 50 -7.42 -4.17 -9.95
C ASN A 50 -6.91 -4.19 -8.49
N ASP A 51 -6.87 -3.03 -7.87
CA ASP A 51 -6.44 -2.73 -6.50
C ASP A 51 -7.58 -2.75 -5.48
N GLY A 52 -8.80 -3.07 -5.92
CA GLY A 52 -9.99 -3.19 -5.06
C GLY A 52 -10.80 -1.91 -4.95
N GLY A 53 -10.31 -0.80 -5.51
CA GLY A 53 -10.94 0.51 -5.44
C GLY A 53 -10.71 1.22 -4.10
N MET A 54 -11.00 2.52 -4.09
CA MET A 54 -10.86 3.37 -2.92
C MET A 54 -11.82 2.92 -1.83
N ARG A 55 -11.30 2.80 -0.60
CA ARG A 55 -12.12 2.49 0.56
C ARG A 55 -12.68 3.80 1.14
N ASN A 56 -13.89 3.75 1.71
CA ASN A 56 -14.64 4.93 2.18
C ASN A 56 -14.43 5.21 3.68
N GLU A 57 -13.18 5.26 4.12
CA GLU A 57 -12.77 5.60 5.49
C GLU A 57 -12.37 7.07 5.58
N LYS A 58 -12.51 7.66 6.77
CA LYS A 58 -12.19 9.07 7.02
C LYS A 58 -10.69 9.29 7.24
N LEU A 59 -10.02 8.33 7.88
CA LEU A 59 -8.57 8.36 8.07
C LEU A 59 -7.86 7.86 6.81
N SER A 60 -6.98 8.70 6.27
CA SER A 60 -6.18 8.46 5.06
C SER A 60 -5.47 7.11 5.07
N VAL A 61 -4.90 6.71 6.21
CA VAL A 61 -4.19 5.43 6.39
C VAL A 61 -5.08 4.20 6.19
N PHE A 62 -6.40 4.31 6.43
CA PHE A 62 -7.35 3.22 6.20
C PHE A 62 -8.04 3.27 4.84
N ALA A 63 -7.97 4.41 4.14
CA ALA A 63 -8.58 4.63 2.84
C ALA A 63 -7.72 4.14 1.65
N GLN A 64 -6.61 3.45 1.90
CA GLN A 64 -5.66 3.00 0.88
C GLN A 64 -6.33 2.11 -0.20
N SER A 65 -6.07 2.43 -1.47
CA SER A 65 -6.42 1.61 -2.64
C SER A 65 -5.29 0.62 -2.93
N ALA A 66 -5.22 -0.45 -2.14
CA ALA A 66 -4.18 -1.46 -2.23
C ALA A 66 -4.73 -2.88 -2.04
N ARG A 67 -4.38 -3.78 -2.96
CA ARG A 67 -4.76 -5.20 -2.92
C ARG A 67 -3.54 -6.10 -2.89
N PRO A 68 -3.14 -6.60 -1.71
CA PRO A 68 -2.14 -7.64 -1.58
C PRO A 68 -2.55 -8.94 -2.30
N PHE A 69 -1.58 -9.68 -2.83
CA PHE A 69 -1.80 -10.97 -3.47
C PHE A 69 -0.61 -11.92 -3.34
N GLY A 70 -0.87 -13.18 -3.68
CA GLY A 70 0.09 -14.27 -3.53
C GLY A 70 -0.07 -14.96 -2.19
N ASP A 71 0.57 -16.12 -2.07
CA ASP A 71 0.39 -16.96 -0.88
C ASP A 71 1.03 -16.26 0.33
N PRO A 72 0.32 -16.16 1.47
CA PRO A 72 0.91 -15.65 2.69
C PRO A 72 2.15 -16.46 3.01
N GLY A 73 3.30 -15.81 3.15
CA GLY A 73 4.59 -16.48 3.24
C GLY A 73 4.58 -17.56 4.32
N ARG A 74 4.51 -18.84 3.93
CA ARG A 74 4.59 -19.99 4.86
C ARG A 74 6.02 -20.05 5.41
N GLY A 75 6.29 -19.30 6.48
CA GLY A 75 7.56 -19.37 7.21
C GLY A 75 8.13 -18.04 7.71
N GLU A 76 7.69 -16.89 7.20
CA GLU A 76 8.06 -15.59 7.77
C GLU A 76 7.09 -15.23 8.89
N SER A 77 7.57 -15.29 10.14
CA SER A 77 6.81 -14.77 11.28
C SER A 77 6.99 -13.25 11.36
N PHE A 78 5.89 -12.50 11.33
CA PHE A 78 5.92 -11.08 11.68
C PHE A 78 5.79 -10.96 13.20
N SER A 79 6.88 -10.60 13.88
CA SER A 79 6.92 -10.65 15.34
C SER A 79 6.06 -9.54 15.96
N ARG A 80 5.77 -9.67 17.26
CA ARG A 80 5.09 -8.60 18.00
C ARG A 80 5.87 -7.28 17.95
N ASN A 81 7.19 -7.35 18.07
CA ASN A 81 8.04 -6.17 17.96
C ASN A 81 7.99 -5.56 16.55
N ASP A 82 7.93 -6.38 15.49
CA ASP A 82 7.76 -5.86 14.13
C ASP A 82 6.41 -5.16 13.96
N MET A 83 5.34 -5.69 14.57
CA MET A 83 4.03 -5.03 14.60
C MET A 83 4.06 -3.70 15.34
N GLU A 84 4.75 -3.62 16.48
CA GLU A 84 4.89 -2.37 17.24
C GLU A 84 5.68 -1.32 16.44
N VAL A 85 6.76 -1.72 15.76
CA VAL A 85 7.53 -0.84 14.88
C VAL A 85 6.70 -0.38 13.68
N ALA A 86 5.97 -1.28 13.03
CA ALA A 86 5.14 -0.96 11.88
C ALA A 86 3.96 -0.06 12.29
N HIS A 87 3.33 -0.34 13.43
CA HIS A 87 2.25 0.48 13.94
C HIS A 87 2.72 1.90 14.31
N TRP A 88 3.88 2.04 14.96
CA TRP A 88 4.49 3.35 15.17
C TRP A 88 4.72 4.10 13.85
N PHE A 89 5.19 3.41 12.81
CA PHE A 89 5.35 4.02 11.49
C PHE A 89 4.02 4.54 10.93
N VAL A 90 2.93 3.78 11.08
CA VAL A 90 1.59 4.24 10.67
C VAL A 90 1.20 5.50 11.42
N LEU A 91 1.34 5.51 12.76
CA LEU A 91 0.97 6.67 13.58
C LEU A 91 1.79 7.92 13.21
N ASN A 92 3.10 7.76 13.02
CA ASN A 92 4.03 8.86 12.72
C ASN A 92 3.89 9.41 11.29
N ASN A 93 3.17 8.74 10.40
CA ASN A 93 2.94 9.17 9.01
C ASN A 93 1.43 9.40 8.73
N CYS A 94 0.62 9.55 9.77
CA CYS A 94 -0.81 9.84 9.65
C CYS A 94 -1.05 11.33 9.94
N ASP A 95 -1.41 12.10 8.91
CA ASP A 95 -1.62 13.54 9.02
C ASP A 95 -2.67 13.90 10.08
N GLU A 96 -3.72 13.09 10.17
CA GLU A 96 -4.81 13.27 11.13
C GLU A 96 -4.37 13.09 12.59
N ILE A 97 -3.21 12.48 12.84
CA ILE A 97 -2.66 12.21 14.18
C ILE A 97 -1.57 13.20 14.58
N MET A 98 -1.10 14.07 13.67
CA MET A 98 -0.02 15.04 13.94
C MET A 98 -0.25 15.88 15.21
N ALA A 99 -1.48 16.35 15.45
CA ALA A 99 -1.80 17.12 16.64
C ALA A 99 -1.55 16.35 17.96
N TYR A 100 -1.83 15.05 17.97
CA TYR A 100 -1.55 14.20 19.13
C TYR A 100 -0.04 13.99 19.31
N LEU A 101 0.69 13.78 18.21
CA LEU A 101 2.14 13.63 18.22
C LEU A 101 2.80 14.89 18.81
N ASP A 102 2.40 16.08 18.33
CA ASP A 102 2.94 17.35 18.82
C ASP A 102 2.63 17.58 20.31
N GLU A 103 1.39 17.30 20.74
CA GLU A 103 1.00 17.42 22.15
C GLU A 103 1.84 16.51 23.05
N HIS A 104 1.97 15.25 22.68
CA HIS A 104 2.74 14.29 23.46
C HIS A 104 4.24 14.60 23.43
N GLU A 105 4.78 15.07 22.31
CA GLU A 105 6.19 15.48 22.23
C GLU A 105 6.48 16.67 23.16
N GLN A 106 5.56 17.65 23.24
CA GLN A 106 5.68 18.76 24.19
C GLN A 106 5.62 18.28 25.65
N MET A 107 4.77 17.30 25.96
CA MET A 107 4.72 16.69 27.28
C MET A 107 6.05 16.01 27.64
N MET A 108 6.61 15.23 26.70
CA MET A 108 7.92 14.58 26.90
C MET A 108 9.06 15.59 27.10
N LYS A 109 9.04 16.73 26.39
CA LYS A 109 10.02 17.82 26.55
C LYS A 109 9.98 18.46 27.95
N ARG A 110 8.83 18.45 28.61
CA ARG A 110 8.65 19.01 29.97
C ARG A 110 9.09 18.02 31.05
N GLU A 111 8.85 16.73 30.85
CA GLU A 111 9.05 15.68 31.86
C GLU A 111 10.42 14.99 31.80
N HIS A 112 11.12 15.09 30.67
CA HIS A 112 12.36 14.35 30.43
C HIS A 112 13.50 15.23 29.88
N PRO A 113 14.76 14.88 30.18
CA PRO A 113 15.92 15.49 29.54
C PRO A 113 15.86 15.38 28.02
N SER A 114 16.35 16.40 27.30
CA SER A 114 16.28 16.52 25.83
C SER A 114 16.74 15.27 25.07
N HIS A 115 17.83 14.64 25.50
CA HIS A 115 18.39 13.43 24.87
C HIS A 115 17.51 12.18 25.00
N LEU A 116 16.51 12.18 25.90
CA LEU A 116 15.57 11.08 26.09
C LEU A 116 14.22 11.31 25.42
N VAL A 117 13.90 12.56 25.03
CA VAL A 117 12.59 12.96 24.52
C VAL A 117 12.15 12.09 23.36
N ALA A 118 12.97 11.95 22.30
CA ALA A 118 12.60 11.18 21.12
C ALA A 118 12.34 9.68 21.45
N ARG A 119 13.18 9.10 22.33
CA ARG A 119 13.01 7.71 22.76
C ARG A 119 11.72 7.53 23.57
N LYS A 120 11.49 8.42 24.54
CA LYS A 120 10.30 8.35 25.42
C LYS A 120 9.02 8.67 24.68
N HIS A 121 9.06 9.62 23.74
CA HIS A 121 7.94 9.91 22.86
C HIS A 121 7.53 8.66 22.09
N ARG A 122 8.47 8.00 21.39
CA ARG A 122 8.18 6.75 20.65
C ARG A 122 7.69 5.60 21.55
N GLU A 123 8.30 5.44 22.73
CA GLU A 123 7.98 4.35 23.68
C GLU A 123 6.60 4.51 24.32
N LEU A 124 6.22 5.74 24.70
CA LEU A 124 5.04 6.01 25.52
C LEU A 124 3.83 6.48 24.70
N PHE A 125 4.04 7.01 23.49
CA PHE A 125 2.97 7.58 22.67
C PHE A 125 1.82 6.60 22.38
N PRO A 126 2.05 5.33 21.99
CA PRO A 126 0.93 4.45 21.62
C PRO A 126 -0.07 4.26 22.77
N GLN A 127 0.42 4.03 24.00
CA GLN A 127 -0.43 3.88 25.17
C GLN A 127 -1.11 5.20 25.55
N TRP A 128 -0.35 6.31 25.55
CA TRP A 128 -0.90 7.62 25.83
C TRP A 128 -2.01 8.01 24.84
N PHE A 129 -1.80 7.71 23.56
CA PHE A 129 -2.75 8.00 22.48
C PHE A 129 -4.04 7.18 22.65
N LEU A 130 -3.93 5.89 22.97
CA LEU A 130 -5.08 5.05 23.31
C LEU A 130 -5.87 5.62 24.50
N ASP A 131 -5.18 6.04 25.56
CA ASP A 131 -5.81 6.63 26.74
C ASP A 131 -6.50 7.97 26.41
N SER A 132 -5.88 8.80 25.57
CA SER A 132 -6.46 10.05 25.07
C SER A 132 -7.74 9.81 24.26
N VAL A 133 -7.74 8.84 23.35
CA VAL A 133 -8.94 8.50 22.57
C VAL A 133 -10.03 7.87 23.44
N ASN A 134 -9.66 7.07 24.44
CA ASN A 134 -10.62 6.54 25.42
C ASN A 134 -11.29 7.66 26.25
N LYS A 135 -10.55 8.71 26.62
CA LYS A 135 -11.15 9.89 27.29
C LYS A 135 -12.19 10.57 26.40
N LEU A 136 -11.89 10.74 25.10
CA LEU A 136 -12.86 11.29 24.13
C LEU A 136 -14.13 10.44 24.04
N LYS A 137 -13.98 9.12 24.08
CA LYS A 137 -15.11 8.18 24.09
C LYS A 137 -15.96 8.36 25.34
N SER A 138 -15.34 8.37 26.51
CA SER A 138 -16.05 8.54 27.79
C SER A 138 -16.74 9.90 27.92
N SER A 139 -16.20 10.95 27.30
CA SER A 139 -16.79 12.29 27.30
C SER A 139 -17.80 12.53 26.18
N ASN A 140 -18.13 11.52 25.36
CA ASN A 140 -18.96 11.65 24.16
C ASN A 140 -18.51 12.81 23.24
N SER A 141 -17.19 12.97 23.06
CA SER A 141 -16.64 14.04 22.23
C SER A 141 -17.07 13.88 20.76
N PRO A 142 -17.45 14.96 20.05
CA PRO A 142 -17.75 14.89 18.61
C PRO A 142 -16.53 14.55 17.76
N THR A 143 -15.31 14.68 18.31
CA THR A 143 -14.06 14.31 17.63
C THR A 143 -13.73 12.82 17.76
N TYR A 144 -14.46 12.07 18.60
CA TYR A 144 -14.31 10.61 18.67
C TYR A 144 -14.83 9.95 17.40
N SER A 145 -14.14 8.93 16.93
CA SER A 145 -14.63 8.01 15.91
C SER A 145 -14.11 6.59 16.16
N ASP A 146 -14.83 5.59 15.66
CA ASP A 146 -14.38 4.20 15.77
C ASP A 146 -13.12 3.95 14.94
N GLU A 147 -12.90 4.70 13.86
CA GLU A 147 -11.63 4.70 13.11
C GLU A 147 -10.46 5.17 13.97
N LEU A 148 -10.63 6.30 14.65
CA LEU A 148 -9.60 6.86 15.54
C LEU A 148 -9.29 5.90 16.70
N TYR A 149 -10.32 5.29 17.29
CA TYR A 149 -10.15 4.27 18.32
C TYR A 149 -9.40 3.05 17.80
N ASN A 150 -9.76 2.56 16.61
CA ASN A 150 -9.09 1.41 16.01
C ASN A 150 -7.62 1.69 15.73
N LEU A 151 -7.31 2.88 15.20
CA LEU A 151 -5.94 3.30 15.00
C LEU A 151 -5.19 3.38 16.33
N ALA A 152 -5.78 3.97 17.38
CA ALA A 152 -5.14 4.08 18.69
C ALA A 152 -4.96 2.72 19.41
N PHE A 153 -5.88 1.78 19.20
CA PHE A 153 -5.81 0.44 19.78
C PHE A 153 -4.68 -0.40 19.18
N GLY A 154 -4.35 -0.15 17.91
CA GLY A 154 -3.30 -0.85 17.19
C GLY A 154 -3.75 -2.13 16.46
N PRO A 155 -2.85 -2.72 15.65
CA PRO A 155 -3.15 -3.91 14.87
C PRO A 155 -3.24 -5.16 15.76
N ILE A 156 -4.17 -6.05 15.41
CA ILE A 156 -4.39 -7.32 16.11
C ILE A 156 -3.51 -8.43 15.53
N ARG A 157 -3.19 -8.34 14.24
CA ARG A 157 -2.33 -9.28 13.51
C ARG A 157 -1.77 -8.64 12.25
N ALA A 158 -0.78 -9.30 11.66
CA ALA A 158 -0.25 -8.96 10.36
C ALA A 158 -0.25 -10.17 9.42
N GLU A 159 -0.46 -9.91 8.13
CA GLU A 159 -0.34 -10.90 7.06
C GLU A 159 0.70 -10.42 6.05
N LEU A 160 1.52 -11.35 5.53
CA LEU A 160 2.66 -11.05 4.66
C LEU A 160 2.41 -11.58 3.25
N PHE A 161 2.54 -10.74 2.23
CA PHE A 161 2.26 -11.10 0.84
C PHE A 161 3.47 -10.91 -0.07
N SER A 162 3.47 -11.65 -1.18
CA SER A 162 4.53 -11.61 -2.20
C SER A 162 4.39 -10.45 -3.20
N GLY A 163 3.28 -9.72 -3.18
CA GLY A 163 3.00 -8.64 -4.12
C GLY A 163 1.72 -7.89 -3.78
N CYS A 164 1.52 -6.76 -4.43
CA CYS A 164 0.37 -5.88 -4.22
C CYS A 164 0.02 -5.15 -5.51
N ASN A 165 -1.27 -4.94 -5.76
CA ASN A 165 -1.73 -3.98 -6.76
C ASN A 165 -2.05 -2.67 -6.03
N VAL A 166 -1.48 -1.56 -6.49
CA VAL A 166 -1.72 -0.22 -5.95
C VAL A 166 -1.92 0.72 -7.13
N ASN A 167 -3.06 1.42 -7.20
CA ASN A 167 -3.37 2.39 -8.26
C ASN A 167 -3.19 1.81 -9.69
N GLY A 168 -3.59 0.56 -9.91
CA GLY A 168 -3.44 -0.13 -11.21
C GLY A 168 -2.01 -0.62 -11.53
N VAL A 169 -1.03 -0.36 -10.67
CA VAL A 169 0.35 -0.85 -10.80
C VAL A 169 0.52 -2.12 -9.98
N LYS A 170 1.18 -3.12 -10.57
CA LYS A 170 1.47 -4.39 -9.90
C LYS A 170 2.90 -4.39 -9.38
N PHE A 171 3.04 -4.48 -8.06
CA PHE A 171 4.32 -4.63 -7.38
C PHE A 171 4.57 -6.08 -6.97
N LEU A 172 5.83 -6.51 -7.05
CA LEU A 172 6.27 -7.85 -6.69
C LEU A 172 7.45 -7.80 -5.73
N GLY A 173 7.45 -8.64 -4.70
CA GLY A 173 8.60 -8.84 -3.84
C GLY A 173 9.80 -9.38 -4.63
N ALA A 174 10.99 -8.89 -4.32
CA ALA A 174 12.23 -9.17 -5.06
C ALA A 174 12.47 -10.67 -5.32
N ALA A 175 12.23 -11.54 -4.32
CA ALA A 175 12.43 -12.99 -4.45
C ALA A 175 11.58 -13.65 -5.55
N ARG A 176 10.42 -13.05 -5.87
CA ARG A 176 9.55 -13.48 -6.98
C ARG A 176 9.92 -12.76 -8.27
N ASP A 177 10.30 -11.48 -8.17
CA ASP A 177 10.64 -10.62 -9.30
C ASP A 177 11.91 -11.11 -10.04
N ASP A 178 12.92 -11.58 -9.30
CA ASP A 178 14.20 -12.08 -9.85
C ASP A 178 14.03 -13.30 -10.77
N LYS A 179 12.86 -13.96 -10.74
CA LYS A 179 12.53 -15.12 -11.58
C LYS A 179 11.75 -14.75 -12.85
N LEU A 180 11.47 -13.46 -13.08
CA LEU A 180 10.65 -12.96 -14.17
C LEU A 180 11.46 -12.14 -15.17
N CYS A 181 11.00 -12.10 -16.43
CA CYS A 181 11.64 -11.32 -17.49
C CYS A 181 11.48 -9.80 -17.31
N THR A 182 10.47 -9.36 -16.56
CA THR A 182 10.18 -7.94 -16.30
C THR A 182 10.18 -7.69 -14.80
N GLN A 183 10.98 -6.72 -14.36
CA GLN A 183 11.09 -6.34 -12.95
C GLN A 183 9.98 -5.37 -12.54
N ASN A 184 9.31 -5.65 -11.43
CA ASN A 184 8.26 -4.84 -10.80
C ASN A 184 8.45 -4.74 -9.26
N SER A 185 9.69 -4.90 -8.78
CA SER A 185 10.04 -4.74 -7.36
C SER A 185 10.57 -3.36 -6.99
N GLY A 186 10.83 -2.48 -7.96
CA GLY A 186 11.34 -1.14 -7.69
C GLY A 186 10.30 -0.26 -6.99
N VAL A 187 10.73 0.46 -5.96
CA VAL A 187 9.94 1.44 -5.22
C VAL A 187 10.69 2.76 -5.21
N HIS A 188 9.95 3.86 -5.39
CA HIS A 188 10.44 5.23 -5.32
C HIS A 188 9.57 6.00 -4.33
N VAL A 189 10.20 6.74 -3.43
CA VAL A 189 9.54 7.68 -2.53
C VAL A 189 10.20 9.04 -2.73
N PRO A 190 9.44 10.08 -3.11
CA PRO A 190 10.00 11.41 -3.26
C PRO A 190 10.48 11.94 -1.92
N GLY A 191 11.61 12.64 -1.91
CA GLY A 191 12.10 13.34 -0.72
C GLY A 191 11.14 14.45 -0.28
N GLY A 192 11.02 14.68 1.03
CA GLY A 192 10.21 15.77 1.58
C GLY A 192 11.03 17.01 1.95
N GLY A 193 10.52 18.20 1.60
CA GLY A 193 11.00 19.51 2.10
C GLY A 193 11.80 20.36 1.10
N GLU A 194 11.86 21.68 1.33
CA GLU A 194 12.51 22.69 0.45
C GLU A 194 14.05 22.58 0.35
N SER A 195 14.71 21.69 1.10
CA SER A 195 16.18 21.69 1.23
C SER A 195 16.89 20.40 0.81
N THR A 196 16.16 19.34 0.43
CA THR A 196 16.79 18.09 -0.04
C THR A 196 15.93 17.40 -1.09
N ASP A 197 16.19 17.69 -2.37
CA ASP A 197 15.75 16.94 -3.56
C ASP A 197 16.42 15.55 -3.62
N ILE A 198 16.30 14.74 -2.56
CA ILE A 198 16.85 13.38 -2.54
C ILE A 198 15.69 12.40 -2.61
N ASP A 199 15.50 11.86 -3.80
CA ASP A 199 14.62 10.74 -4.03
C ASP A 199 15.18 9.46 -3.41
N PHE A 200 14.30 8.72 -2.74
CA PHE A 200 14.63 7.42 -2.17
C PHE A 200 14.22 6.32 -3.14
N TYR A 201 15.15 5.40 -3.40
CA TYR A 201 14.89 4.23 -4.24
C TYR A 201 15.15 2.96 -3.45
N GLY A 202 14.27 1.98 -3.65
CA GLY A 202 14.35 0.71 -2.95
C GLY A 202 13.81 -0.45 -3.77
N LYS A 203 13.97 -1.64 -3.21
CA LYS A 203 13.31 -2.87 -3.71
C LYS A 203 12.33 -3.38 -2.67
N LEU A 204 11.08 -3.58 -3.09
CA LEU A 204 10.06 -4.27 -2.32
C LEU A 204 10.55 -5.69 -1.99
N THR A 205 10.56 -6.03 -0.71
CA THR A 205 10.86 -7.40 -0.25
C THR A 205 9.55 -8.14 0.02
N THR A 206 8.69 -7.54 0.82
CA THR A 206 7.47 -8.15 1.35
C THR A 206 6.40 -7.08 1.51
N VAL A 207 5.15 -7.43 1.21
CA VAL A 207 3.99 -6.58 1.47
C VAL A 207 3.42 -6.97 2.83
N VAL A 208 3.24 -6.01 3.72
CA VAL A 208 2.71 -6.22 5.08
C VAL A 208 1.30 -5.65 5.14
N GLN A 209 0.32 -6.48 5.49
CA GLN A 209 -1.04 -6.07 5.79
C GLN A 209 -1.24 -6.08 7.30
N LEU A 210 -1.30 -4.90 7.92
CA LEU A 210 -1.70 -4.76 9.31
C LEU A 210 -3.22 -4.81 9.40
N LEU A 211 -3.74 -5.74 10.19
CA LEU A 211 -5.19 -5.91 10.39
C LEU A 211 -5.58 -5.37 11.76
N TYR A 212 -6.46 -4.37 11.75
CA TYR A 212 -7.05 -3.76 12.93
C TYR A 212 -8.44 -4.38 13.17
N LYS A 213 -9.15 -3.97 14.23
CA LYS A 213 -10.53 -4.42 14.45
C LYS A 213 -11.44 -3.89 13.34
N ASP A 214 -12.66 -4.40 13.29
CA ASP A 214 -13.75 -3.87 12.45
C ASP A 214 -13.42 -3.80 10.94
N ARG A 215 -12.46 -4.64 10.50
CA ARG A 215 -11.95 -4.76 9.11
C ARG A 215 -11.14 -3.56 8.60
N TYR A 216 -10.69 -2.70 9.50
CA TYR A 216 -9.68 -1.70 9.18
C TYR A 216 -8.35 -2.39 8.88
N GLN A 217 -7.62 -1.85 7.91
CA GLN A 217 -6.33 -2.39 7.50
C GLN A 217 -5.41 -1.28 7.03
N VAL A 218 -4.11 -1.51 7.16
CA VAL A 218 -3.08 -0.68 6.51
C VAL A 218 -2.16 -1.61 5.74
N ILE A 219 -1.94 -1.30 4.47
CA ILE A 219 -1.00 -1.99 3.59
C ILE A 219 0.30 -1.20 3.56
N MET A 220 1.41 -1.88 3.86
CA MET A 220 2.74 -1.30 3.91
C MET A 220 3.68 -2.12 3.05
N PHE A 221 4.65 -1.45 2.42
CA PHE A 221 5.72 -2.12 1.70
C PHE A 221 6.96 -2.17 2.57
N LYS A 222 7.45 -3.38 2.86
CA LYS A 222 8.77 -3.57 3.46
C LYS A 222 9.79 -3.52 2.33
N CYS A 223 10.69 -2.54 2.38
CA CYS A 223 11.62 -2.27 1.30
C CYS A 223 13.07 -2.35 1.77
N ARG A 224 13.94 -2.76 0.85
CA ARG A 224 15.39 -2.59 0.97
C ARG A 224 15.77 -1.29 0.26
N TRP A 225 16.14 -0.26 1.02
CA TRP A 225 16.49 1.06 0.48
C TRP A 225 17.97 1.14 0.09
N PHE A 226 18.29 1.98 -0.89
CA PHE A 226 19.66 2.26 -1.33
C PHE A 226 20.05 3.70 -0.98
N ASP A 227 21.24 3.88 -0.40
CA ASP A 227 21.82 5.22 -0.17
C ASP A 227 22.30 5.77 -1.52
N THR A 228 21.65 6.83 -2.00
CA THR A 228 21.96 7.51 -3.27
C THR A 228 22.95 8.66 -3.09
N ASN A 229 23.45 8.92 -1.87
CA ASN A 229 24.35 10.03 -1.62
C ASN A 229 25.74 9.81 -2.26
N PRO A 230 26.14 10.62 -3.26
CA PRO A 230 27.40 10.43 -3.96
C PRO A 230 28.64 10.70 -3.08
N ASN A 231 28.49 11.41 -1.95
CA ASN A 231 29.58 11.73 -1.02
C ASN A 231 29.83 10.64 0.02
N ARG A 232 28.97 9.62 0.10
CA ARG A 232 29.20 8.40 0.88
C ARG A 232 29.68 7.28 -0.04
N ALA A 233 30.85 7.47 -0.64
CA ALA A 233 31.52 6.42 -1.38
C ALA A 233 31.79 5.23 -0.43
N ALA A 234 31.27 4.05 -0.81
CA ALA A 234 31.42 2.76 -0.14
C ALA A 234 30.62 2.54 1.16
N VAL A 235 29.35 2.18 1.01
CA VAL A 235 28.68 0.97 1.51
C VAL A 235 27.18 1.23 1.35
N LEU A 236 26.50 0.44 0.52
CA LEU A 236 25.03 0.40 0.47
C LEU A 236 24.53 -0.05 1.86
N LYS A 237 24.38 0.87 2.81
CA LYS A 237 23.69 0.60 4.07
C LYS A 237 22.23 0.46 3.71
N SER A 238 21.80 -0.77 3.49
CA SER A 238 20.40 -1.06 3.24
C SER A 238 19.66 -1.17 4.56
N THR A 239 18.84 -0.17 4.86
CA THR A 239 17.90 -0.24 5.97
C THR A 239 16.60 -0.87 5.47
N MET A 240 16.02 -1.75 6.29
CA MET A 240 14.65 -2.23 6.06
C MET A 240 13.70 -1.21 6.68
N GLU A 241 12.95 -0.52 5.84
CA GLU A 241 11.96 0.46 6.28
C GLU A 241 10.65 0.29 5.51
N TYR A 242 9.59 0.88 6.04
CA TYR A 242 8.26 0.81 5.47
C TYR A 242 7.97 2.04 4.59
N CYS A 243 7.10 1.88 3.60
CA CYS A 243 6.40 2.97 2.96
C CYS A 243 4.91 2.62 2.78
N LEU A 244 4.07 3.65 2.72
CA LEU A 244 2.60 3.56 2.57
C LEU A 244 2.17 3.86 1.14
#